data_AF-A0A355DG21-F1
#
_entry.id   AF-A0A355DG21-F1
#
_cell.length_a   1.000
_cell.length_b   1.000
_cell.length_c   1.000
_cell.angle_alpha   90.00
_cell.angle_beta   90.00
_cell.angle_gamma   90.00
#
_symmetry.space_group_name_H-M   'P 1'
#
loop_
_entity.id
_entity.type
_entity.pdbx_description
1 polymer ?
#
loop_
_entity_poly.entity_id
_entity_poly.type
_entity_poly.pdbx_seq_one_letter_code
_entity_poly.pdbx_strand_id
1 'polypeptide(L)'
;EESGCMMMLPGSHRGGRREHRRGTDGTNVLDNDQYVDAVDDTDAVLCPLRPGEASFHHGWTLHSSRPNQSGDRRIGLNIQYLSPSVRQTLHDQ
;
A
#
# COMPACT_ATOMS: atom_id res chain seq x y z
N GLU A 1 -10.54 -4.39 -11.55
CA GLU A 1 -9.35 -3.64 -12.00
C GLU A 1 -9.67 -2.18 -12.26
N GLU A 2 -10.74 -1.88 -13.00
CA GLU A 2 -11.19 -0.51 -13.34
C GLU A 2 -11.22 0.47 -12.15
N SER A 3 -11.76 0.05 -11.00
CA SER A 3 -11.82 0.90 -9.80
C SER A 3 -10.48 1.08 -9.07
N GLY A 4 -9.38 0.52 -9.57
CA GLY A 4 -8.04 0.64 -8.98
C GLY A 4 -7.87 -0.19 -7.71
N CYS A 5 -8.14 -1.51 -7.74
CA CYS A 5 -7.90 -2.37 -6.58
C CYS A 5 -6.41 -2.42 -6.18
N MET A 6 -6.16 -2.90 -4.96
CA MET A 6 -4.79 -3.12 -4.51
C MET A 6 -4.10 -4.19 -5.37
N MET A 7 -2.80 -4.02 -5.52
CA MET A 7 -1.87 -4.98 -6.07
C MET A 7 -0.78 -5.22 -5.02
N MET A 8 -0.35 -6.46 -4.87
CA MET A 8 0.65 -6.86 -3.87
C MET A 8 1.73 -7.71 -4.52
N LEU A 9 2.99 -7.48 -4.15
CA LEU A 9 4.10 -8.33 -4.58
C LEU A 9 4.29 -9.49 -3.58
N PRO A 10 3.96 -10.75 -3.93
CA PRO A 10 4.04 -11.87 -3.01
C PRO A 10 5.47 -12.07 -2.46
N GLY A 11 5.59 -12.43 -1.18
CA GLY A 11 6.89 -12.70 -0.55
C GLY A 11 7.78 -11.49 -0.25
N SER A 12 7.48 -10.31 -0.80
CA SER A 12 8.28 -9.08 -0.65
C SER A 12 8.55 -8.69 0.81
N HIS A 13 7.59 -8.93 1.72
CA HIS A 13 7.72 -8.68 3.16
C HIS A 13 8.91 -9.41 3.82
N ARG A 14 9.36 -10.53 3.26
CA ARG A 14 10.51 -11.30 3.80
C ARG A 14 11.83 -10.56 3.64
N GLY A 15 11.87 -9.56 2.75
CA GLY A 15 13.02 -8.69 2.55
C GLY A 15 13.20 -7.63 3.64
N GLY A 16 12.26 -7.49 4.59
CA GLY A 16 12.35 -6.49 5.63
C GLY A 16 11.91 -5.10 5.18
N ARG A 17 12.28 -4.08 5.97
CA ARG A 17 12.06 -2.67 5.65
C ARG A 17 12.79 -2.30 4.36
N ARG A 18 12.08 -1.64 3.44
CA ARG A 18 12.66 -0.96 2.27
C ARG A 18 12.81 0.53 2.56
N GLU A 19 13.85 1.13 1.97
CA GLU A 19 13.99 2.58 1.98
C GLU A 19 12.86 3.19 1.16
N HIS A 20 12.13 4.12 1.77
CA HIS A 20 11.08 4.88 1.09
C HIS A 20 11.64 6.25 0.78
N ARG A 21 11.55 6.67 -0.49
CA ARG A 21 11.82 8.04 -0.89
C ARG A 21 10.53 8.83 -0.89
N ARG A 22 10.64 10.14 -0.72
CA ARG A 22 9.52 11.09 -0.90
C ARG A 22 9.69 11.75 -2.26
N GLY A 23 8.66 11.71 -3.07
CA GLY A 23 8.57 12.44 -4.33
C GLY A 23 7.67 13.66 -4.22
N THR A 24 7.59 14.39 -5.32
CA THR A 24 6.48 15.29 -5.64
C THR A 24 6.09 14.97 -7.07
N ASP A 25 5.50 13.80 -7.28
CA ASP A 25 4.85 13.52 -8.55
C ASP A 25 3.39 13.93 -8.31
N GLY A 26 2.95 15.04 -8.91
CA GLY A 26 1.62 15.64 -8.69
C GLY A 26 0.43 14.74 -9.08
N THR A 27 0.69 13.47 -9.36
CA THR A 27 -0.27 12.41 -9.67
C THR A 27 -0.44 11.41 -8.51
N ASN A 28 0.41 11.45 -7.49
CA ASN A 28 0.30 10.58 -6.31
C ASN A 28 -0.60 11.24 -5.25
N VAL A 29 -1.52 10.44 -4.72
CA VAL A 29 -2.56 10.89 -3.77
C VAL A 29 -2.15 10.61 -2.32
N LEU A 30 -0.97 10.00 -2.10
CA LEU A 30 -0.44 9.78 -0.77
C LEU A 30 0.05 11.11 -0.20
N ASP A 31 -0.46 11.48 0.97
CA ASP A 31 -0.14 12.73 1.69
C ASP A 31 1.37 12.92 2.02
N ASN A 32 2.20 11.90 1.73
CA ASN A 32 3.65 11.92 1.88
C ASN A 32 4.43 11.52 0.62
N ASP A 33 3.75 11.24 -0.51
CA ASP A 33 4.35 10.83 -1.79
C ASP A 33 5.49 9.80 -1.65
N GLN A 34 5.28 8.82 -0.79
CA GLN A 34 6.30 7.81 -0.51
C GLN A 34 6.24 6.69 -1.54
N TYR A 35 7.40 6.32 -2.07
CA TYR A 35 7.56 5.19 -2.97
C TYR A 35 8.89 4.47 -2.71
N VAL A 36 9.00 3.24 -3.23
CA VAL A 36 10.24 2.46 -3.24
C VAL A 36 10.73 2.41 -4.68
N ASP A 37 11.97 2.83 -4.92
CA ASP A 37 12.57 2.79 -6.25
C ASP A 37 12.86 1.37 -6.74
N ALA A 38 12.92 1.23 -8.06
CA ALA A 38 13.40 0.02 -8.75
C ALA A 38 12.69 -1.27 -8.29
N VAL A 39 11.40 -1.19 -8.01
CA VAL A 39 10.55 -2.36 -7.78
C VAL A 39 10.17 -2.96 -9.13
N ASP A 40 10.63 -4.18 -9.38
CA ASP A 40 10.03 -5.02 -10.42
C ASP A 40 8.71 -5.59 -9.89
N ASP A 41 7.61 -5.15 -10.46
CA ASP A 41 6.26 -5.55 -10.08
C ASP A 41 5.62 -6.51 -11.09
N THR A 42 6.40 -7.14 -11.99
CA THR A 42 5.86 -8.13 -12.95
C THR A 42 5.17 -9.30 -12.26
N ASP A 43 5.66 -9.74 -11.10
CA ASP A 43 5.05 -10.82 -10.30
C ASP A 43 3.97 -10.32 -9.32
N ALA A 44 3.58 -9.04 -9.40
CA ALA A 44 2.60 -8.49 -8.50
C ALA A 44 1.18 -8.97 -8.84
N VAL A 45 0.42 -9.30 -7.81
CA VAL A 45 -0.90 -9.93 -7.92
C VAL A 45 -1.98 -8.94 -7.53
N LEU A 46 -3.04 -8.89 -8.33
CA LEU A 46 -4.23 -8.10 -8.04
C LEU A 46 -5.05 -8.70 -6.90
N CYS A 47 -5.54 -7.85 -6.00
CA CYS A 47 -6.40 -8.24 -4.90
C CYS A 47 -7.76 -7.51 -5.01
N PRO A 48 -8.63 -7.90 -5.96
CA PRO A 48 -9.97 -7.35 -6.05
C PRO A 48 -10.81 -7.79 -4.85
N LEU A 49 -11.64 -6.89 -4.34
CA LEU A 49 -12.53 -7.12 -3.21
C LEU A 49 -13.93 -6.61 -3.53
N ARG A 50 -14.95 -7.32 -3.07
CA ARG A 50 -16.34 -6.87 -3.04
C ARG A 50 -16.60 -6.01 -1.79
N PRO A 51 -17.66 -5.19 -1.77
CA PRO A 51 -18.06 -4.47 -0.56
C PRO A 51 -18.21 -5.42 0.64
N GLY A 52 -17.54 -5.10 1.74
CA GLY A 52 -17.52 -5.92 2.96
C GLY A 52 -16.40 -6.97 3.03
N GLU A 53 -15.67 -7.22 1.94
CA GLU A 53 -14.49 -8.08 1.97
C GLU A 53 -13.24 -7.32 2.42
N ALA A 54 -12.26 -8.06 2.92
CA ALA A 54 -10.99 -7.53 3.39
C ALA A 54 -9.80 -8.36 2.87
N SER A 55 -8.64 -7.72 2.80
CA SER A 55 -7.36 -8.39 2.58
C SER A 55 -6.44 -8.12 3.77
N PHE A 56 -5.60 -9.11 4.10
CA PHE A 56 -4.61 -8.99 5.17
C PHE A 56 -3.23 -9.15 4.55
N HIS A 57 -2.33 -8.22 4.90
CA HIS A 57 -0.94 -8.26 4.44
C HIS A 57 -0.03 -7.72 5.53
N HIS A 58 1.23 -8.16 5.51
CA HIS A 58 2.26 -7.65 6.40
C HIS A 58 2.59 -6.19 6.02
N GLY A 59 2.95 -5.34 7.00
CA GLY A 59 3.30 -3.93 6.75
C GLY A 59 4.56 -3.71 5.89
N TRP A 60 5.31 -4.77 5.58
CA TRP A 60 6.44 -4.75 4.65
C TRP A 60 6.13 -5.37 3.28
N THR A 61 4.92 -5.90 3.08
CA THR A 61 4.51 -6.34 1.75
C THR A 61 4.45 -5.12 0.85
N LEU A 62 5.23 -5.10 -0.22
CA LEU A 62 5.14 -4.06 -1.23
C LEU A 62 3.76 -4.15 -1.89
N HIS A 63 3.05 -3.02 -1.89
CA HIS A 63 1.70 -2.91 -2.42
C HIS A 63 1.50 -1.54 -3.07
N SER A 64 0.63 -1.51 -4.07
CA SER A 64 0.27 -0.31 -4.79
C SER A 64 -1.20 -0.41 -5.25
N SER A 65 -1.73 0.67 -5.82
CA SER A 65 -2.99 0.61 -6.55
C SER A 65 -2.84 1.40 -7.84
N ARG A 66 -3.55 0.96 -8.89
CA ARG A 66 -3.65 1.72 -10.13
C ARG A 66 -4.66 2.87 -9.99
N PRO A 67 -4.61 3.88 -10.87
CA PRO A 67 -5.63 4.92 -10.94
C PRO A 67 -7.02 4.31 -11.06
N ASN A 68 -8.00 4.91 -10.38
CA ASN A 68 -9.41 4.57 -10.55
C ASN A 68 -9.89 5.19 -11.88
N GLN A 69 -10.24 4.34 -12.84
CA GLN A 69 -10.77 4.74 -14.15
C GLN A 69 -12.30 4.58 -14.24
N SER A 70 -12.95 4.14 -13.16
CA SER A 70 -14.40 3.97 -13.12
C SER A 70 -15.12 5.30 -12.88
N GLY A 71 -16.42 5.33 -13.21
CA GLY A 71 -17.29 6.49 -12.96
C GLY A 71 -17.73 6.70 -11.51
N ASP A 72 -17.23 5.89 -10.56
CA ASP A 72 -17.61 5.92 -9.15
C ASP A 72 -16.37 5.96 -8.22
N ARG A 73 -16.58 6.36 -6.97
CA ARG A 73 -15.52 6.45 -5.96
C ARG A 73 -15.19 5.07 -5.38
N ARG A 74 -13.90 4.74 -5.32
CA ARG A 74 -13.40 3.63 -4.49
C ARG A 74 -13.09 4.13 -3.08
N ILE A 75 -13.68 3.50 -2.06
CA ILE A 75 -13.41 3.79 -0.65
C ILE A 75 -12.86 2.53 0.02
N GLY A 76 -11.76 2.67 0.75
CA GLY A 76 -11.16 1.60 1.54
C GLY A 76 -10.94 2.03 3.00
N LEU A 77 -11.12 1.10 3.93
CA LEU A 77 -10.76 1.28 5.34
C LEU A 77 -9.49 0.48 5.62
N ASN A 78 -8.46 1.14 6.14
CA ASN A 78 -7.22 0.51 6.56
C ASN A 78 -7.15 0.47 8.10
N ILE A 79 -6.90 -0.71 8.66
CA ILE A 79 -6.67 -0.92 10.09
C ILE A 79 -5.31 -1.60 10.23
N GLN A 80 -4.40 -0.97 10.98
CA GLN A 80 -3.06 -1.50 11.22
C GLN A 80 -2.99 -2.11 12.62
N TYR A 81 -2.51 -3.35 12.69
CA TYR A 81 -2.29 -4.07 13.95
C TYR A 81 -0.79 -4.13 14.23
N LEU A 82 -0.41 -3.84 15.47
CA LEU A 82 0.98 -3.84 15.92
C LEU A 82 1.09 -4.64 17.22
N SER A 83 2.25 -5.26 17.47
CA SER A 83 2.53 -5.90 18.76
C SER A 83 2.48 -4.87 19.89
N PRO A 84 1.98 -5.22 21.10
CA PRO A 84 2.01 -4.33 22.27
C PRO A 84 3.41 -3.86 22.69
N SER A 85 4.47 -4.52 22.21
CA SER A 85 5.86 -4.11 22.44
C SER A 85 6.32 -2.97 21.52
N VAL A 86 5.60 -2.67 20.44
CA VAL A 86 5.92 -1.58 19.52
C VAL A 86 5.73 -0.23 20.22
N ARG A 87 6.61 0.72 19.92
CA ARG A 87 6.56 2.10 20.41
C ARG A 87 6.65 3.05 19.22
N GLN A 88 5.82 4.07 19.20
CA GLN A 88 5.91 5.14 18.21
C GLN A 88 7.01 6.11 18.65
N THR A 89 8.01 6.36 17.81
CA THR A 89 9.20 7.16 18.17
C THR A 89 9.27 8.51 17.47
N LEU A 90 8.25 8.89 16.70
CA LEU A 90 8.32 10.03 15.77
C LEU A 90 7.30 11.16 16.05
N HIS A 91 6.31 10.94 16.91
CA HIS A 91 5.29 11.94 17.28
C HIS A 91 5.25 12.19 18.79
N ASP A 92 6.41 12.16 19.46
CA ASP A 92 6.56 12.66 20.85
C ASP A 92 6.79 14.20 20.89
N GLN A 93 6.28 14.92 19.89
CA GLN A 93 6.27 16.38 19.79
C GLN A 93 4.83 16.87 19.74
#